data_AF-A0A0R2LRA1-F1
#
_entry.id   AF-A0A0R2LRA1-F1
#
_cell.length_a   1.000
_cell.length_b   1.000
_cell.length_c   1.000
_cell.angle_alpha   90.00
_cell.angle_beta   90.00
_cell.angle_gamma   90.00
#
_symmetry.space_group_name_H-M   'P 1'
#
loop_
_entity.id
_entity.type
_entity.pdbx_description
1 polymer ?
#
loop_
_entity_poly.entity_id
_entity_poly.type
_entity_poly.pdbx_seq_one_letter_code
_entity_poly.pdbx_strand_id
1 'polypeptide(L)'
;MENVKLTPKDIVNKHFKPKMRGYDPNDVDEFLDDVIQDYETYSKENQRLQAENDRLVSKVDELTKQVAVGKSGQTSRPASNTTNMDILKRLSNLERHVFGAQLNDDDQSNQF
;
A
#
# COMPACT_ATOMS: atom_id res chain seq x y z
N MET A 1 -17.70 -13.85 0.13
CA MET A 1 -17.34 -13.74 1.56
C MET A 1 -18.60 -14.06 2.34
N GLU A 2 -18.56 -15.00 3.29
CA GLU A 2 -19.69 -15.21 4.19
C GLU A 2 -20.05 -13.87 4.83
N ASN A 3 -21.32 -13.50 4.78
CA ASN A 3 -21.80 -12.26 5.37
C ASN A 3 -21.62 -12.37 6.89
N VAL A 4 -20.72 -11.55 7.45
CA VAL A 4 -20.53 -11.44 8.89
C VAL A 4 -21.87 -11.05 9.51
N LYS A 5 -22.39 -11.93 10.38
CA LYS A 5 -23.77 -11.82 10.89
C LYS A 5 -23.92 -10.87 12.08
N LEU A 6 -22.81 -10.53 12.74
CA LEU A 6 -22.80 -9.79 13.99
C LEU A 6 -21.71 -8.71 13.93
N THR A 7 -22.01 -7.54 14.45
CA THR A 7 -21.03 -6.49 14.74
C THR A 7 -20.67 -6.49 16.23
N PRO A 8 -19.52 -5.90 16.64
CA PRO A 8 -19.21 -5.69 18.06
C PRO A 8 -20.37 -5.05 18.83
N LYS A 9 -21.03 -4.06 18.22
CA LYS A 9 -22.19 -3.39 18.79
C LYS A 9 -23.39 -4.31 18.98
N ASP A 10 -23.61 -5.24 18.05
CA ASP A 10 -24.71 -6.22 18.19
C ASP A 10 -24.46 -7.18 19.36
N ILE A 11 -23.20 -7.52 19.62
CA ILE A 11 -22.79 -8.39 20.74
C ILE A 11 -23.00 -7.65 22.07
N VAL A 12 -22.54 -6.40 22.19
CA VAL A 12 -22.75 -5.57 23.39
C VAL A 12 -24.24 -5.39 23.73
N ASN A 13 -25.09 -5.18 22.73
CA ASN A 13 -26.52 -4.97 22.94
C ASN A 13 -27.32 -6.28 23.08
N LYS A 14 -26.64 -7.43 23.10
CA LYS A 14 -27.31 -8.74 23.14
C LYS A 14 -27.78 -9.05 24.55
N HIS A 15 -29.10 -9.09 24.75
CA HIS A 15 -29.69 -9.61 25.98
C HIS A 15 -30.14 -11.06 25.81
N PHE A 16 -29.66 -11.93 26.70
CA PHE A 16 -30.09 -13.33 26.80
C PHE A 16 -31.30 -13.44 27.73
N LYS A 17 -32.28 -14.28 27.34
CA LYS A 17 -33.43 -14.57 28.20
C LYS A 17 -32.98 -15.49 29.33
N PRO A 18 -33.22 -15.15 30.61
CA PRO A 18 -32.89 -16.02 31.72
C PRO A 18 -33.73 -17.30 31.65
N LYS A 19 -33.12 -18.43 32.03
CA LYS A 19 -33.79 -19.73 32.17
C LYS A 19 -33.40 -20.33 33.51
N MET A 20 -34.30 -21.14 34.09
CA MET A 20 -34.11 -21.85 35.38
C MET A 20 -32.79 -22.62 35.50
N ARG A 21 -32.22 -23.05 34.36
CA ARG A 21 -30.90 -23.66 34.27
C ARG A 21 -30.18 -23.04 33.07
N GLY A 22 -29.05 -22.40 33.30
CA GLY A 22 -28.29 -21.66 32.30
C GLY A 22 -26.89 -21.35 32.82
N TYR A 23 -26.08 -20.73 31.96
CA TYR A 23 -24.75 -20.22 32.32
C TYR A 23 -24.87 -19.03 33.27
N ASP A 24 -23.83 -18.80 34.07
CA ASP A 24 -23.71 -17.59 34.88
C ASP A 24 -23.63 -16.38 33.94
N PRO A 25 -24.49 -15.36 34.12
CA PRO A 25 -24.42 -14.14 33.32
C PRO A 25 -23.03 -13.48 33.33
N ASN A 26 -22.31 -13.50 34.46
CA ASN A 26 -21.01 -12.83 34.55
C ASN A 26 -19.95 -13.56 33.72
N ASP A 27 -19.92 -14.90 33.78
CA ASP A 27 -19.00 -15.72 32.97
C ASP A 27 -19.27 -15.53 31.47
N VAL A 28 -20.55 -15.39 31.10
CA VAL A 28 -20.94 -15.11 29.71
C VAL A 28 -20.50 -13.72 29.30
N ASP A 29 -20.72 -12.71 30.14
CA ASP A 29 -20.35 -11.33 29.83
C ASP A 29 -18.83 -11.17 29.68
N GLU A 30 -18.01 -11.77 30.56
CA GLU A 30 -16.55 -11.77 30.45
C GLU A 30 -16.09 -12.43 29.14
N PHE A 31 -16.68 -13.57 28.77
CA PHE A 31 -16.39 -14.20 27.49
C PHE A 31 -16.81 -13.34 26.29
N LEU A 32 -17.93 -12.63 26.38
CA LEU A 32 -18.38 -11.75 25.30
C LEU A 32 -17.50 -10.51 25.14
N ASP A 33 -16.91 -10.00 26.22
CA ASP A 33 -15.93 -8.91 26.16
C ASP A 33 -14.69 -9.32 25.35
N ASP A 34 -14.15 -10.52 25.58
CA ASP A 34 -13.03 -11.07 24.80
C ASP A 34 -13.42 -11.24 23.32
N VAL A 35 -14.61 -11.78 23.04
CA VAL A 35 -15.11 -11.94 21.66
C VAL A 35 -15.28 -10.59 20.97
N ILE A 36 -15.74 -9.56 21.68
CA ILE A 36 -15.86 -8.19 21.15
C ILE A 36 -14.47 -7.67 20.77
N GLN A 37 -13.48 -7.82 21.65
CA GLN A 37 -12.11 -7.40 21.41
C GLN A 37 -11.51 -8.08 20.17
N ASP A 38 -11.73 -9.39 20.01
CA ASP A 38 -11.27 -10.14 18.85
C ASP A 38 -11.96 -9.66 17.56
N TYR A 39 -13.27 -9.41 17.59
CA TYR A 39 -13.99 -8.88 16.44
C TYR A 39 -13.45 -7.50 15.99
N GLU A 40 -13.15 -6.61 16.94
CA GLU A 40 -12.52 -5.34 16.62
C GLU A 40 -11.12 -5.51 16.03
N THR A 41 -10.35 -6.45 16.58
CA THR A 41 -8.99 -6.75 16.11
C THR A 41 -9.01 -7.28 14.68
N TYR A 42 -9.90 -8.22 14.37
CA TYR A 42 -10.08 -8.73 13.02
C TYR A 42 -10.58 -7.65 12.05
N SER A 43 -11.49 -6.78 12.49
CA SER A 43 -11.96 -5.66 11.67
C SER A 43 -10.81 -4.71 11.30
N LYS A 44 -9.98 -4.32 12.27
CA LYS A 44 -8.79 -3.48 12.05
C LYS A 44 -7.79 -4.14 11.12
N GLU A 45 -7.51 -5.43 11.32
CA GLU A 45 -6.57 -6.16 10.48
C GLU A 45 -7.08 -6.31 9.05
N ASN A 46 -8.37 -6.59 8.87
CA ASN A 46 -8.97 -6.69 7.55
C ASN A 46 -8.93 -5.34 6.81
N GLN A 47 -9.19 -4.22 7.51
CA GLN A 47 -9.03 -2.88 6.94
C GLN A 47 -7.57 -2.60 6.54
N ARG A 48 -6.60 -2.99 7.38
CA ARG A 48 -5.17 -2.85 7.08
C ARG A 48 -4.78 -3.64 5.83
N LEU A 49 -5.22 -4.90 5.74
CA LEU A 49 -4.94 -5.76 4.59
C LEU A 49 -5.61 -5.24 3.32
N GLN A 50 -6.84 -4.75 3.40
CA GLN A 50 -7.53 -4.15 2.26
C GLN A 50 -6.79 -2.90 1.76
N ALA A 51 -6.38 -2.01 2.67
CA ALA A 51 -5.61 -0.81 2.31
C ALA A 51 -4.26 -1.16 1.66
N GLU A 52 -3.56 -2.18 2.16
CA GLU A 52 -2.31 -2.64 1.56
C GLU A 52 -2.55 -3.28 0.19
N ASN A 53 -3.62 -4.05 0.03
CA ASN A 53 -4.00 -4.62 -1.26
C ASN A 53 -4.29 -3.52 -2.28
N ASP A 54 -5.10 -2.52 -1.92
CA ASP A 54 -5.41 -1.37 -2.78
C ASP A 54 -4.15 -0.59 -3.19
N ARG A 55 -3.21 -0.42 -2.26
CA ARG A 55 -1.90 0.20 -2.53
C ARG A 55 -1.07 -0.64 -3.50
N LEU A 56 -0.99 -1.95 -3.30
CA LEU A 56 -0.22 -2.85 -4.16
C LEU A 56 -0.82 -2.92 -5.56
N VAL A 57 -2.14 -3.02 -5.69
CA VAL A 57 -2.86 -2.97 -6.98
C VAL A 57 -2.55 -1.66 -7.71
N SER A 58 -2.64 -0.53 -7.01
CA SER A 58 -2.30 0.78 -7.59
C SER A 58 -0.85 0.84 -8.10
N LYS A 59 0.09 0.23 -7.35
CA LYS A 59 1.50 0.19 -7.76
C LYS A 59 1.72 -0.70 -8.98
N VAL A 60 1.05 -1.84 -9.06
CA VAL A 60 1.10 -2.73 -10.22
C VAL A 60 0.55 -2.02 -11.46
N ASP A 61 -0.55 -1.30 -11.32
CA ASP A 61 -1.15 -0.54 -12.42
C ASP A 61 -0.21 0.56 -12.93
N GLU A 62 0.43 1.30 -12.02
CA GLU A 62 1.41 2.34 -12.36
C GLU A 62 2.60 1.74 -13.14
N LEU A 63 3.19 0.65 -12.64
CA LEU A 63 4.31 -0.03 -13.29
C LEU A 63 3.90 -0.62 -14.64
N THR A 64 2.70 -1.19 -14.75
CA THR A 64 2.18 -1.75 -16.01
C THR A 64 2.02 -0.65 -17.06
N LYS A 65 1.51 0.52 -16.68
CA LYS A 65 1.42 1.69 -17.57
C LYS A 65 2.80 2.16 -18.03
N GLN A 66 3.78 2.24 -17.12
CA GLN A 66 5.15 2.61 -17.48
C GLN A 66 5.77 1.62 -18.49
N VAL A 67 5.57 0.31 -18.30
CA VAL A 67 6.03 -0.73 -19.23
C VAL A 67 5.33 -0.63 -20.58
N ALA A 68 4.02 -0.37 -20.61
CA ALA A 68 3.26 -0.21 -21.85
C ALA A 68 3.69 1.02 -22.64
N VAL A 69 3.92 2.16 -21.99
CA VAL A 69 4.43 3.38 -22.63
C VAL A 69 5.85 3.17 -23.17
N GLY A 70 6.69 2.40 -22.47
CA GLY A 70 8.02 2.01 -22.96
C GLY A 70 8.01 1.07 -24.19
N LYS A 71 6.90 0.38 -24.46
CA LYS A 71 6.74 -0.52 -25.63
C LYS A 71 6.18 0.16 -26.87
N SER A 72 5.51 1.30 -26.73
CA SER A 72 4.88 2.02 -27.86
C SER A 72 5.85 2.92 -28.64
N GLY A 73 7.13 2.91 -28.28
CA GLY A 73 8.17 3.75 -28.87
C GLY A 73 9.29 3.00 -29.57
N GLN A 74 9.05 1.93 -30.34
CA GLN A 74 9.90 1.62 -31.50
C GLN A 74 9.34 0.54 -32.41
N THR A 75 9.03 0.97 -33.63
CA THR A 75 9.13 0.17 -34.84
C THR A 75 10.53 -0.45 -34.96
N SER A 76 10.58 -1.77 -35.21
CA SER A 76 11.69 -2.53 -35.84
C SER A 76 13.14 -2.15 -35.47
N ARG A 77 13.80 -2.92 -34.60
CA ARG A 77 15.24 -3.32 -34.72
C ARG A 77 15.70 -4.30 -33.62
N PRO A 78 16.68 -5.18 -33.88
CA PRO A 78 16.99 -6.32 -33.03
C PRO A 78 17.80 -5.92 -31.77
N ALA A 79 17.33 -6.41 -30.61
CA ALA A 79 18.03 -6.88 -29.39
C ALA A 79 19.33 -6.22 -28.82
N SER A 80 19.87 -5.13 -29.34
CA SER A 80 21.10 -4.49 -28.81
C SER A 80 20.90 -3.11 -28.17
N ASN A 81 19.67 -2.58 -28.19
CA ASN A 81 19.41 -1.17 -27.89
C ASN A 81 19.05 -0.87 -26.43
N THR A 82 18.73 -1.87 -25.61
CA THR A 82 18.41 -1.67 -24.18
C THR A 82 19.65 -1.21 -23.41
N THR A 83 20.80 -1.85 -23.64
CA THR A 83 22.07 -1.45 -23.03
C THR A 83 22.51 -0.07 -23.49
N ASN A 84 22.33 0.28 -24.77
CA ASN A 84 22.65 1.60 -25.27
C ASN A 84 21.79 2.70 -24.61
N MET A 85 20.50 2.43 -24.37
CA MET A 85 19.58 3.35 -23.70
C MET A 85 19.98 3.58 -22.23
N ASP A 86 20.34 2.52 -21.52
CA ASP A 86 20.77 2.59 -20.12
C ASP A 86 22.14 3.27 -19.96
N ILE A 87 23.06 3.01 -20.90
CA ILE A 87 24.35 3.71 -20.98
C ILE A 87 24.12 5.21 -21.15
N LEU A 88 23.26 5.62 -22.08
CA LEU A 88 22.98 7.04 -22.33
C LEU A 88 22.29 7.72 -21.14
N LYS A 89 21.36 7.05 -20.45
CA LYS A 89 20.77 7.57 -19.20
C LYS A 89 21.82 7.75 -18.10
N ARG A 90 22.71 6.77 -17.95
CA ARG A 90 23.78 6.83 -16.94
C ARG A 90 24.78 7.93 -17.24
N LEU A 91 25.17 8.10 -18.51
CA LEU A 91 25.98 9.22 -18.99
C LEU A 91 25.29 10.56 -18.71
N SER A 92 24.02 10.72 -19.09
CA SER A 92 23.27 11.96 -18.86
C SER A 92 23.15 12.32 -17.37
N ASN A 93 22.95 11.31 -16.51
CA ASN A 93 22.93 11.52 -15.06
C ASN A 93 24.31 11.89 -14.50
N LEU A 94 25.38 11.28 -15.01
CA LEU A 94 26.76 11.62 -14.65
C LEU A 94 27.13 13.03 -15.11
N GLU A 95 26.80 13.40 -16.34
CA GLU A 95 27.01 14.75 -16.88
C GLU A 95 26.24 15.80 -16.04
N ARG A 96 24.99 15.53 -15.69
CA ARG A 96 24.23 16.44 -14.83
C ARG A 96 24.84 16.59 -13.44
N HIS A 97 25.42 15.53 -12.88
CA HIS A 97 26.06 15.59 -11.57
C HIS A 97 27.44 16.27 -11.60
N VAL A 98 28.23 16.01 -12.66
CA VAL A 98 29.58 16.55 -12.83
C VAL A 98 29.55 18.01 -13.32
N PHE A 99 28.68 18.34 -14.27
CA PHE A 99 28.56 19.70 -14.84
C PHE A 99 27.49 20.54 -14.16
N GLY A 100 26.44 19.94 -13.58
CA GLY A 100 25.44 20.70 -12.82
C GLY A 100 25.94 21.26 -11.50
N ALA A 101 27.07 20.76 -10.99
CA ALA A 101 27.77 21.34 -9.85
C ALA A 101 28.71 22.50 -10.23
N GLN A 102 29.16 22.60 -11.49
CA GLN A 102 30.06 23.66 -11.93
C GLN A 102 29.33 24.92 -12.43
N LEU A 103 28.09 24.79 -12.92
CA LEU A 103 27.31 25.94 -13.38
C LEU A 103 26.73 26.80 -12.25
N ASN A 104 26.76 26.34 -11.00
CA ASN A 104 26.25 27.10 -9.84
C ASN A 104 27.36 27.79 -9.04
N ASP A 105 28.64 27.43 -9.22
CA ASP A 105 29.76 28.11 -8.55
C ASP A 105 30.31 29.29 -9.38
N ASP A 106 30.15 29.28 -10.71
CA ASP A 106 30.66 30.36 -11.59
C ASP A 106 29.75 31.61 -11.62
N ASP A 107 28.52 31.55 -11.08
CA ASP A 107 27.54 32.66 -11.12
C ASP A 107 27.52 33.54 -9.84
N GLN A 108 28.37 33.25 -8.85
CA GLN A 108 28.51 34.09 -7.64
C GLN A 108 29.82 34.87 -7.54
N SER A 109 30.77 34.71 -8.48
CA SER A 109 32.09 35.35 -8.39
C SER A 109 32.29 36.59 -9.26
N ASN A 110 31.25 37.14 -9.91
CA ASN A 110 31.41 38.27 -10.85
C ASN A 110 30.44 39.43 -10.61
N GLN A 111 30.34 39.87 -9.35
CA GLN A 111 29.75 41.17 -9.03
C GLN A 111 30.70 42.00 -8.17
N PHE A 112 31.76 42.54 -8.79
CA PHE A 112 32.39 43.85 -8.51
C PHE A 112 33.22 44.29 -9.72
#